data_AF-A0A919TU53-F1
#
_entry.id   AF-A0A919TU53-F1
#
_cell.length_a   1.000
_cell.length_b   1.000
_cell.length_c   1.000
_cell.angle_alpha   90.00
_cell.angle_beta   90.00
_cell.angle_gamma   90.00
#
_symmetry.space_group_name_H-M   'P 1'
#
loop_
_entity.id
_entity.type
_entity.pdbx_description
1 polymer ?
#
loop_
_entity_poly.entity_id
_entity_poly.type
_entity_poly.pdbx_seq_one_letter_code
_entity_poly.pdbx_strand_id
1 'polypeptide(L)'
;MRTWFITGGTPGGFGLVYAEAALKLGDQVVVTARRPSELQEWAEPHGDRVLVVRVDVTDADQVRAAVRTAEERFGGIDVLVNNAGRGWFGSVEGAPDETIRRTFDLNLFAVVDVIRAVLPGMRARGDGWIVNMSSVAGLVGVQGFGYYAAAKFAVEGLSETLRQEVEPFGVRVLVVEPGAFRTRAFAGFQDEPVNETVDAYVPMVEGVKAAFVDHDGKQAGDPERGVQAVISAMNAPVPPHRIVLGNSGYDVVVAMHETALEELHANEKLSRGADFAKHDRRAEMDTSALPKAVENFIAATNAHDLNALAAVFGDGATVLDDGTTYAGEAEIREWIQGHLINPEVVLTLTSFAGDRLVASGDGEFPGGPLSFAFVFGIKGDQVTDLAIDHV
;
A
#
# COMPACT_ATOMS: atom_id res chain seq x y z
N MET A 1 18.70 24.77 -6.80
CA MET A 1 19.60 24.34 -5.72
C MET A 1 18.70 23.88 -4.59
N ARG A 2 18.75 22.60 -4.26
CA ARG A 2 18.00 21.97 -3.16
C ARG A 2 18.89 21.85 -1.92
N THR A 3 18.26 21.77 -0.75
CA THR A 3 18.92 21.43 0.51
C THR A 3 18.62 19.99 0.90
N TRP A 4 19.66 19.17 1.02
CA TRP A 4 19.56 17.79 1.47
C TRP A 4 19.91 17.68 2.95
N PHE A 5 19.03 17.11 3.77
CA PHE A 5 19.30 16.76 5.16
C PHE A 5 19.49 15.25 5.27
N ILE A 6 20.71 14.83 5.59
CA ILE A 6 21.13 13.42 5.53
C ILE A 6 21.54 12.96 6.92
N THR A 7 20.87 11.93 7.44
CA THR A 7 21.25 11.34 8.73
C THR A 7 22.35 10.29 8.59
N GLY A 8 23.32 10.27 9.51
CA GLY A 8 24.33 9.21 9.56
C GLY A 8 25.50 9.38 8.57
N GLY A 9 26.22 10.49 8.66
CA GLY A 9 27.45 10.77 7.92
C GLY A 9 28.66 10.02 8.45
N THR A 10 28.70 8.70 8.29
CA THR A 10 29.93 7.93 8.56
C THR A 10 30.78 7.87 7.30
N PRO A 11 32.11 8.17 7.36
CA PRO A 11 33.01 8.00 6.23
C PRO A 11 32.86 6.61 5.58
N GLY A 12 32.75 6.54 4.26
CA GLY A 12 32.55 5.27 3.53
C GLY A 12 31.18 4.60 3.73
N GLY A 13 30.19 5.32 4.28
CA GLY A 13 28.79 4.90 4.34
C GLY A 13 27.93 5.58 3.28
N PHE A 14 26.70 5.08 3.08
CA PHE A 14 25.74 5.66 2.14
C PHE A 14 25.47 7.15 2.37
N GLY A 15 25.43 7.61 3.63
CA GLY A 15 25.18 9.01 3.96
C GLY A 15 26.16 9.99 3.27
N LEU A 16 27.46 9.68 3.23
CA LEU A 16 28.41 10.52 2.49
C LEU A 16 28.28 10.36 0.98
N VAL A 17 27.93 9.17 0.48
CA VAL A 17 27.72 8.97 -0.95
C VAL A 17 26.52 9.77 -1.46
N TYR A 18 25.43 9.86 -0.68
CA TYR A 18 24.32 10.78 -0.95
C TYR A 18 24.77 12.24 -0.92
N ALA A 19 25.55 12.63 0.09
CA ALA A 19 26.01 14.01 0.21
C ALA A 19 26.89 14.43 -0.98
N GLU A 20 27.82 13.57 -1.39
CA GLU A 20 28.66 13.78 -2.57
C GLU A 20 27.85 13.83 -3.86
N ALA A 21 26.86 12.96 -4.02
CA ALA A 21 25.97 12.99 -5.18
C ALA A 21 25.16 14.30 -5.25
N ALA A 22 24.61 14.76 -4.13
CA ALA A 22 23.91 16.04 -4.05
C ALA A 22 24.84 17.23 -4.37
N LEU A 23 26.06 17.25 -3.81
CA LEU A 23 27.04 18.30 -4.09
C LEU A 23 27.46 18.34 -5.58
N LYS A 24 27.55 17.18 -6.24
CA LYS A 24 27.81 17.05 -7.69
C LYS A 24 26.65 17.62 -8.53
N LEU A 25 25.42 17.58 -8.04
CA LEU A 25 24.25 18.22 -8.67
C LEU A 25 24.21 19.74 -8.46
N GLY A 26 25.12 20.29 -7.66
CA GLY A 26 25.14 21.72 -7.30
C GLY A 26 24.24 22.07 -6.12
N ASP A 27 23.75 21.07 -5.38
CA ASP A 27 22.91 21.24 -4.21
C ASP A 27 23.73 21.54 -2.94
N GLN A 28 23.02 21.83 -1.85
CA GLN A 28 23.56 22.04 -0.50
C GLN A 28 23.22 20.84 0.37
N VAL A 29 24.08 20.54 1.35
CA VAL A 29 23.93 19.36 2.20
C VAL A 29 24.13 19.69 3.67
N VAL A 30 23.25 19.14 4.49
CA VAL A 30 23.39 19.03 5.93
C VAL A 30 23.63 17.56 6.22
N VAL A 31 24.76 17.23 6.84
CA VAL A 31 25.11 15.86 7.22
C VAL A 31 25.19 15.78 8.73
N THR A 32 24.41 14.87 9.32
CA THR A 32 24.46 14.66 10.78
C THR A 32 25.39 13.50 11.12
N ALA A 33 26.22 13.70 12.15
CA ALA A 33 27.13 12.67 12.63
C ALA A 33 27.37 12.81 14.14
N ARG A 34 27.64 11.70 14.84
CA ARG A 34 28.01 11.75 16.27
C ARG A 34 29.38 12.37 16.51
N ARG A 35 30.26 12.33 15.51
CA ARG A 35 31.64 12.85 15.55
C ARG A 35 31.92 13.74 14.33
N PRO A 36 31.42 15.00 14.31
CA PRO A 36 31.61 15.91 13.16
C PRO A 36 33.06 16.13 12.76
N SER A 37 34.01 16.02 13.69
CA SER A 37 35.44 16.16 13.42
C SER A 37 35.96 15.14 12.38
N GLU A 38 35.33 13.97 12.26
CA GLU A 38 35.68 12.96 11.25
C GLU A 38 35.32 13.38 9.82
N LEU A 39 34.50 14.43 9.67
CA LEU A 39 34.05 14.96 8.37
C LEU A 39 34.67 16.31 8.02
N GLN A 40 35.58 16.84 8.85
CA GLN A 40 36.13 18.19 8.65
C GLN A 40 36.90 18.30 7.32
N GLU A 41 37.83 17.38 7.07
CA GLU A 41 38.64 17.35 5.83
C GLU A 41 37.77 17.13 4.58
N TRP A 42 36.69 16.34 4.72
CA TRP A 42 35.72 16.13 3.64
C TRP A 42 34.87 17.38 3.37
N ALA A 43 34.45 18.11 4.40
CA ALA A 43 33.58 19.26 4.27
C ALA A 43 34.30 20.53 3.78
N GLU A 44 35.56 20.72 4.17
CA GLU A 44 36.33 21.95 3.91
C GLU A 44 36.35 22.39 2.43
N PRO A 45 36.58 21.51 1.44
CA PRO A 45 36.61 21.90 0.02
C PRO A 45 35.26 22.38 -0.52
N HIS A 46 34.15 22.10 0.17
CA HIS A 46 32.80 22.45 -0.27
C HIS A 46 32.29 23.77 0.31
N GLY A 47 33.00 24.33 1.28
CA GLY A 47 32.72 25.64 1.88
C GLY A 47 31.28 25.75 2.39
N ASP A 48 30.61 26.86 2.07
CA ASP A 48 29.30 27.21 2.60
C ASP A 48 28.15 26.26 2.19
N ARG A 49 28.38 25.35 1.23
CA ARG A 49 27.36 24.38 0.77
C ARG A 49 27.22 23.16 1.68
N VAL A 50 28.15 22.94 2.62
CA VAL A 50 28.11 21.82 3.56
C VAL A 50 27.94 22.34 4.97
N LEU A 51 27.01 21.75 5.70
CA LEU A 51 26.87 21.91 7.15
C LEU A 51 26.98 20.54 7.81
N VAL A 52 27.98 20.33 8.66
CA VAL A 52 28.07 19.11 9.49
C VAL A 52 27.55 19.40 10.89
N VAL A 53 26.54 18.66 11.34
CA VAL A 53 25.91 18.87 12.65
C VAL A 53 26.13 17.67 13.55
N ARG A 54 26.51 17.93 14.81
CA ARG A 54 26.58 16.88 15.84
C ARG A 54 25.17 16.45 16.22
N VAL A 55 24.82 15.20 15.95
CA VAL A 55 23.52 14.63 16.34
C VAL A 55 23.70 13.18 16.73
N ASP A 56 23.15 12.80 17.88
CA ASP A 56 22.67 11.44 18.09
C ASP A 56 21.20 11.38 17.65
N VAL A 57 20.90 10.57 16.63
CA VAL A 57 19.58 10.57 15.99
C VAL A 57 18.50 9.94 16.87
N THR A 58 18.89 9.22 17.93
CA THR A 58 17.96 8.71 18.95
C THR A 58 17.62 9.75 20.02
N ASP A 59 18.22 10.96 19.94
CA ASP A 59 17.89 12.09 20.79
C ASP A 59 17.02 13.10 20.00
N ALA A 60 15.73 13.09 20.29
CA ALA A 60 14.75 13.90 19.57
C ALA A 60 14.98 15.42 19.74
N ASP A 61 15.58 15.88 20.85
CA ASP A 61 15.91 17.29 21.05
C ASP A 61 17.09 17.72 20.15
N GLN A 62 18.12 16.88 20.05
CA GLN A 62 19.22 17.10 19.12
C GLN A 62 18.75 17.10 17.66
N VAL A 63 17.85 16.18 17.29
CA VAL A 63 17.23 16.16 15.95
C VAL A 63 16.50 17.46 15.65
N ARG A 64 15.62 17.92 16.56
CA ARG A 64 14.89 19.20 16.39
C ARG A 64 15.84 20.39 16.28
N ALA A 65 16.91 20.41 17.08
CA ALA A 65 17.91 21.49 17.02
C ALA A 65 18.64 21.50 15.67
N ALA A 66 19.07 20.33 15.18
CA ALA A 66 19.75 20.22 13.89
C ALA A 66 18.87 20.64 12.70
N VAL A 67 17.58 20.28 12.72
CA VAL A 67 16.62 20.72 11.69
C VAL A 67 16.46 22.23 11.72
N ARG A 68 16.30 22.86 12.89
CA ARG A 68 16.25 24.32 12.99
C ARG A 68 17.52 24.97 12.45
N THR A 69 18.70 24.47 12.81
CA THR A 69 19.97 25.01 12.29
C THR A 69 20.07 24.87 10.77
N ALA A 70 19.59 23.76 10.20
CA ALA A 70 19.53 23.57 8.75
C ALA A 70 18.61 24.59 8.09
N GLU A 71 17.41 24.81 8.64
CA GLU A 71 16.44 25.78 8.13
C GLU A 71 16.92 27.23 8.28
N GLU A 72 17.56 27.58 9.39
CA GLU A 72 18.17 28.90 9.61
C GLU A 72 19.31 29.18 8.61
N ARG A 73 20.10 28.15 8.31
CA ARG A 73 21.26 28.27 7.42
C ARG A 73 20.87 28.30 5.94
N PHE A 74 19.93 27.45 5.52
CA PHE A 74 19.63 27.19 4.11
C PHE A 74 18.19 27.52 3.70
N GLY A 75 17.35 28.02 4.62
CA GLY A 75 15.98 28.45 4.34
C GLY A 75 14.95 27.31 4.26
N GLY A 76 15.37 26.06 4.29
CA GLY A 76 14.50 24.89 4.21
C GLY A 76 15.25 23.60 3.95
N ILE A 77 14.52 22.48 3.96
CA ILE A 77 15.02 21.14 3.64
C ILE A 77 14.13 20.56 2.54
N ASP A 78 14.69 20.39 1.34
CA ASP A 78 13.94 19.90 0.18
C ASP A 78 14.00 18.37 0.06
N VAL A 79 15.09 17.77 0.54
CA VAL A 79 15.27 16.31 0.55
C VAL A 79 15.75 15.86 1.92
N LEU A 80 14.98 15.01 2.58
CA LEU A 80 15.38 14.28 3.77
C LEU A 80 15.85 12.88 3.35
N VAL A 81 17.04 12.47 3.79
CA VAL A 81 17.51 11.08 3.68
C VAL A 81 17.69 10.51 5.09
N ASN A 82 16.75 9.67 5.51
CA ASN A 82 16.85 8.91 6.75
C ASN A 82 17.76 7.70 6.53
N ASN A 83 19.07 7.91 6.64
CA ASN A 83 20.11 6.92 6.39
C ASN A 83 20.72 6.32 7.67
N ALA A 84 20.70 7.03 8.79
CA ALA A 84 21.27 6.52 10.03
C ALA A 84 20.64 5.17 10.41
N GLY A 85 21.49 4.17 10.65
CA GLY A 85 21.05 2.81 10.94
C GLY A 85 22.23 1.85 11.05
N ARG A 86 22.00 0.71 11.71
CA ARG A 86 22.88 -0.48 11.67
C ARG A 86 22.09 -1.69 12.12
N GLY A 87 22.57 -2.88 11.78
CA GLY A 87 22.07 -4.11 12.37
C GLY A 87 22.90 -4.58 13.56
N TRP A 88 22.27 -5.43 14.36
CA TRP A 88 22.88 -6.21 15.43
C TRP A 88 22.46 -7.66 15.21
N PHE A 89 23.40 -8.59 15.33
CA PHE A 89 23.10 -10.01 15.22
C PHE A 89 22.56 -10.55 16.55
N GLY A 90 21.71 -11.57 16.47
CA GLY A 90 21.16 -12.29 17.62
C GLY A 90 19.98 -13.16 17.23
N SER A 91 19.69 -14.19 18.03
CA SER A 91 18.46 -14.96 17.87
C SER A 91 17.23 -14.16 18.32
N VAL A 92 16.04 -14.60 17.92
CA VAL A 92 14.78 -14.00 18.41
C VAL A 92 14.53 -14.34 19.88
N GLU A 93 15.05 -15.46 20.38
CA GLU A 93 14.79 -15.88 21.76
C GLU A 93 15.77 -15.28 22.77
N GLY A 94 17.05 -15.16 22.42
CA GLY A 94 18.09 -14.78 23.38
C GLY A 94 18.98 -13.60 22.96
N ALA A 95 18.56 -12.77 22.00
CA ALA A 95 19.15 -11.44 21.90
C ALA A 95 18.88 -10.64 23.18
N PRO A 96 19.87 -9.91 23.73
CA PRO A 96 19.66 -9.09 24.93
C PRO A 96 18.61 -7.99 24.73
N ASP A 97 17.77 -7.75 25.74
CA ASP A 97 16.75 -6.70 25.72
C ASP A 97 17.30 -5.32 25.35
N GLU A 98 18.48 -4.95 25.85
CA GLU A 98 19.12 -3.67 25.52
C GLU A 98 19.45 -3.57 24.02
N THR A 99 19.96 -4.66 23.43
CA THR A 99 20.26 -4.75 21.99
C THR A 99 18.98 -4.65 21.16
N ILE A 100 17.89 -5.29 21.62
CA ILE A 100 16.58 -5.23 20.98
C ILE A 100 16.08 -3.77 20.98
N ARG A 101 16.01 -3.12 22.15
CA ARG A 101 15.54 -1.74 22.28
C ARG A 101 16.35 -0.78 21.42
N ARG A 102 17.68 -0.88 21.51
CA ARG A 102 18.60 -0.07 20.71
C ARG A 102 18.41 -0.26 19.20
N THR A 103 18.07 -1.47 18.78
CA THR A 103 17.76 -1.77 17.37
C THR A 103 16.55 -0.98 16.88
N PHE A 104 15.47 -0.95 17.66
CA PHE A 104 14.28 -0.16 17.32
C PHE A 104 14.49 1.35 17.48
N ASP A 105 15.17 1.78 18.54
CA ASP A 105 15.47 3.20 18.78
C ASP A 105 16.21 3.81 17.59
N LEU A 106 17.26 3.13 17.09
CA LEU A 106 18.04 3.62 15.97
C LEU A 106 17.35 3.41 14.61
N ASN A 107 16.79 2.24 14.34
CA ASN A 107 16.34 1.91 12.98
C ASN A 107 14.88 2.27 12.69
N LEU A 108 14.09 2.61 13.72
CA LEU A 108 12.68 2.99 13.59
C LEU A 108 12.37 4.32 14.28
N PHE A 109 12.53 4.43 15.60
CA PHE A 109 12.07 5.61 16.33
C PHE A 109 12.84 6.88 15.93
N ALA A 110 14.15 6.79 15.70
CA ALA A 110 14.93 7.89 15.14
C ALA A 110 14.40 8.34 13.76
N VAL A 111 13.96 7.41 12.89
CA VAL A 111 13.36 7.75 11.59
C VAL A 111 12.06 8.54 11.79
N VAL A 112 11.22 8.10 12.73
CA VAL A 112 9.98 8.81 13.10
C VAL A 112 10.28 10.22 13.61
N ASP A 113 11.24 10.37 14.51
CA ASP A 113 11.58 11.67 15.11
C ASP A 113 12.11 12.66 14.07
N VAL A 114 12.96 12.20 13.14
CA VAL A 114 13.50 13.04 12.07
C VAL A 114 12.41 13.43 11.07
N ILE A 115 11.53 12.50 10.66
CA ILE A 115 10.38 12.82 9.81
C ILE A 115 9.52 13.88 10.48
N ARG A 116 9.16 13.70 11.75
CA ARG A 116 8.32 14.65 12.50
C ARG A 116 8.95 16.03 12.65
N ALA A 117 10.28 16.10 12.71
CA ALA A 117 11.00 17.36 12.78
C ALA A 117 11.03 18.10 11.43
N VAL A 118 11.24 17.40 10.31
CA VAL A 118 11.42 18.00 8.98
C VAL A 118 10.10 18.25 8.24
N LEU A 119 9.13 17.33 8.37
CA LEU A 119 7.89 17.33 7.60
C LEU A 119 7.06 18.62 7.73
N PRO A 120 6.97 19.30 8.89
CA PRO A 120 6.23 20.56 8.99
C PRO A 120 6.71 21.63 8.00
N GLY A 121 8.03 21.73 7.81
CA GLY A 121 8.64 22.67 6.86
C GLY A 121 8.36 22.29 5.41
N MET A 122 8.47 21.01 5.04
CA MET A 122 8.12 20.52 3.70
C MET A 122 6.63 20.76 3.39
N ARG A 123 5.75 20.39 4.32
CA ARG A 123 4.30 20.60 4.20
C ARG A 123 3.95 22.08 4.01
N ALA A 124 4.59 22.99 4.76
CA ALA A 124 4.34 24.42 4.63
C ALA A 124 4.76 24.98 3.25
N ARG A 125 5.81 24.42 2.64
CA ARG A 125 6.29 24.79 1.30
C ARG A 125 5.50 24.12 0.18
N GLY A 126 4.77 23.04 0.46
CA GLY A 126 4.01 22.28 -0.53
C GLY A 126 4.90 21.41 -1.45
N ASP A 127 6.13 21.13 -1.03
CA ASP A 127 7.10 20.35 -1.80
C ASP A 127 8.14 19.71 -0.88
N GLY A 128 8.62 18.52 -1.26
CA GLY A 128 9.71 17.84 -0.57
C GLY A 128 9.85 16.39 -0.95
N TRP A 129 10.99 15.81 -0.59
CA TRP A 129 11.28 14.39 -0.70
C TRP A 129 11.70 13.81 0.65
N ILE A 130 11.07 12.71 1.06
CA ILE A 130 11.51 11.88 2.18
C ILE A 130 12.00 10.56 1.61
N VAL A 131 13.29 10.30 1.75
CA VAL A 131 13.97 9.07 1.34
C VAL A 131 14.29 8.27 2.59
N ASN A 132 13.61 7.15 2.79
CA ASN A 132 13.82 6.27 3.93
C ASN A 132 14.71 5.09 3.52
N MET A 133 15.89 4.97 4.15
CA MET A 133 16.75 3.81 3.93
C MET A 133 16.22 2.61 4.72
N SER A 134 15.56 1.72 4.01
CA SER A 134 15.13 0.41 4.48
C SER A 134 16.23 -0.63 4.21
N SER A 135 15.86 -1.83 3.77
CA SER A 135 16.73 -2.93 3.37
C SER A 135 15.91 -3.99 2.65
N VAL A 136 16.56 -4.89 1.91
CA VAL A 136 15.93 -6.17 1.54
C VAL A 136 15.39 -6.90 2.79
N ALA A 137 16.04 -6.73 3.94
CA ALA A 137 15.56 -7.25 5.23
C ALA A 137 14.26 -6.59 5.74
N GLY A 138 13.82 -5.48 5.14
CA GLY A 138 12.51 -4.87 5.38
C GLY A 138 11.37 -5.54 4.63
N LEU A 139 11.68 -6.48 3.73
CA LEU A 139 10.71 -7.24 2.94
C LEU A 139 10.79 -8.75 3.19
N VAL A 140 11.96 -9.25 3.59
CA VAL A 140 12.19 -10.68 3.84
C VAL A 140 12.92 -10.86 5.17
N GLY A 141 12.48 -11.82 5.99
CA GLY A 141 13.16 -12.18 7.23
C GLY A 141 14.58 -12.69 6.99
N VAL A 142 15.52 -12.28 7.84
CA VAL A 142 16.94 -12.69 7.77
C VAL A 142 17.35 -13.38 9.06
N GLN A 143 17.86 -14.61 8.96
CA GLN A 143 18.33 -15.38 10.12
C GLN A 143 19.41 -14.60 10.88
N GLY A 144 19.27 -14.55 12.20
CA GLY A 144 20.18 -13.80 13.08
C GLY A 144 20.00 -12.29 13.06
N PHE A 145 19.06 -11.73 12.28
CA PHE A 145 18.78 -10.29 12.18
C PHE A 145 17.28 -9.99 12.35
N GLY A 146 16.54 -10.82 13.08
CA GLY A 146 15.08 -10.74 13.21
C GLY A 146 14.58 -9.37 13.68
N TYR A 147 15.21 -8.76 14.68
CA TYR A 147 14.83 -7.43 15.18
C TYR A 147 15.19 -6.29 14.22
N TYR A 148 16.30 -6.41 13.49
CA TYR A 148 16.64 -5.46 12.44
C TYR A 148 15.63 -5.54 11.29
N ALA A 149 15.29 -6.75 10.85
CA ALA A 149 14.25 -6.98 9.87
C ALA A 149 12.92 -6.38 10.33
N ALA A 150 12.46 -6.70 11.54
CA ALA A 150 11.23 -6.15 12.10
C ALA A 150 11.20 -4.61 12.11
N ALA A 151 12.31 -3.96 12.50
CA ALA A 151 12.41 -2.50 12.44
C ALA A 151 12.34 -1.96 11.01
N LYS A 152 12.95 -2.63 10.02
CA LYS A 152 12.89 -2.22 8.61
C LYS A 152 11.52 -2.49 7.98
N PHE A 153 10.84 -3.58 8.30
CA PHE A 153 9.43 -3.80 7.97
C PHE A 153 8.54 -2.68 8.52
N ALA A 154 8.78 -2.24 9.76
CA ALA A 154 8.04 -1.12 10.34
C ALA A 154 8.30 0.19 9.57
N VAL A 155 9.51 0.42 9.08
CA VAL A 155 9.83 1.57 8.20
C VAL A 155 9.07 1.47 6.87
N GLU A 156 8.97 0.27 6.26
CA GLU A 156 8.18 0.06 5.04
C GLU A 156 6.71 0.44 5.24
N GLY A 157 6.07 -0.12 6.28
CA GLY A 157 4.67 0.13 6.60
C GLY A 157 4.41 1.59 6.94
N LEU A 158 5.26 2.20 7.78
CA LEU A 158 5.19 3.62 8.12
C LEU A 158 5.28 4.49 6.87
N SER A 159 6.20 4.20 5.96
CA SER A 159 6.43 4.98 4.75
C SER A 159 5.26 4.87 3.77
N GLU A 160 4.60 3.70 3.73
CA GLU A 160 3.41 3.50 2.91
C GLU A 160 2.22 4.34 3.36
N THR A 161 1.96 4.37 4.67
CA THR A 161 0.93 5.24 5.25
C THR A 161 1.30 6.72 5.08
N LEU A 162 2.53 7.09 5.43
CA LEU A 162 3.01 8.47 5.33
C LEU A 162 2.80 9.05 3.92
N ARG A 163 3.09 8.25 2.88
CA ARG A 163 2.93 8.68 1.49
C ARG A 163 1.50 9.15 1.18
N GLN A 164 0.50 8.38 1.61
CA GLN A 164 -0.91 8.70 1.41
C GLN A 164 -1.30 9.98 2.17
N GLU A 165 -0.75 10.16 3.38
CA GLU A 165 -1.02 11.34 4.21
C GLU A 165 -0.42 12.63 3.63
N VAL A 166 0.75 12.54 2.98
CA VAL A 166 1.51 13.72 2.55
C VAL A 166 1.39 14.07 1.07
N GLU A 167 0.86 13.16 0.25
CA GLU A 167 0.61 13.38 -1.18
C GLU A 167 -0.23 14.65 -1.46
N PRO A 168 -1.33 14.94 -0.72
CA PRO A 168 -2.10 16.17 -0.91
C PRO A 168 -1.30 17.46 -0.62
N PHE A 169 -0.16 17.37 0.08
CA PHE A 169 0.72 18.49 0.38
C PHE A 169 1.92 18.57 -0.57
N GLY A 170 1.96 17.78 -1.65
CA GLY A 170 3.05 17.80 -2.64
C GLY A 170 4.37 17.19 -2.17
N VAL A 171 4.39 16.56 -0.99
CA VAL A 171 5.57 15.86 -0.45
C VAL A 171 5.57 14.42 -0.97
N ARG A 172 6.74 13.93 -1.36
CA ARG A 172 6.91 12.58 -1.92
C ARG A 172 7.75 11.71 -0.99
N VAL A 173 7.43 10.43 -0.94
CA VAL A 173 8.12 9.45 -0.08
C VAL A 173 8.64 8.30 -0.94
N LEU A 174 9.95 8.03 -0.87
CA LEU A 174 10.62 6.91 -1.51
C LEU A 174 11.29 6.03 -0.45
N VAL A 175 11.04 4.72 -0.52
CA VAL A 175 11.77 3.75 0.30
C VAL A 175 12.86 3.09 -0.53
N VAL A 176 14.05 2.97 0.05
CA VAL A 176 15.22 2.39 -0.61
C VAL A 176 15.58 1.10 0.10
N GLU A 177 15.63 -0.02 -0.63
CA GLU A 177 15.80 -1.36 -0.09
C GLU A 177 17.12 -1.98 -0.59
N PRO A 178 18.28 -1.56 -0.04
CA PRO A 178 19.55 -2.10 -0.46
C PRO A 178 19.74 -3.54 -0.01
N GLY A 179 20.30 -4.36 -0.92
CA GLY A 179 20.99 -5.60 -0.58
C GLY A 179 22.38 -5.34 0.02
N ALA A 180 23.35 -6.23 -0.26
CA ALA A 180 24.71 -6.06 0.22
C ALA A 180 25.51 -5.05 -0.62
N PHE A 181 25.80 -3.88 -0.03
CA PHE A 181 26.63 -2.83 -0.64
C PHE A 181 27.95 -2.66 0.09
N ARG A 182 29.01 -2.36 -0.67
CA ARG A 182 30.36 -2.16 -0.16
C ARG A 182 30.46 -0.78 0.53
N THR A 183 29.96 -0.76 1.76
CA THR A 183 30.04 0.36 2.69
C THR A 183 30.75 -0.11 3.97
N ARG A 184 31.02 0.80 4.89
CA ARG A 184 31.55 0.46 6.22
C ARG A 184 30.53 -0.17 7.19
N ALA A 185 29.34 -0.56 6.72
CA ALA A 185 28.30 -1.13 7.57
C ALA A 185 28.72 -2.45 8.24
N PHE A 186 29.59 -3.25 7.61
CA PHE A 186 30.02 -4.54 8.15
C PHE A 186 31.31 -4.47 8.97
N ALA A 187 32.09 -3.39 8.82
CA ALA A 187 33.41 -3.23 9.42
C ALA A 187 33.44 -3.35 10.96
N GLY A 188 32.31 -3.12 11.65
CA GLY A 188 32.21 -3.22 13.10
C GLY A 188 31.93 -4.64 13.64
N PHE A 189 31.50 -5.58 12.80
CA PHE A 189 31.05 -6.89 13.28
C PHE A 189 32.18 -7.77 13.82
N GLN A 190 33.42 -7.59 13.32
CA GLN A 190 34.57 -8.35 13.82
C GLN A 190 34.79 -8.16 15.32
N ASP A 191 34.64 -6.92 15.79
CA ASP A 191 34.92 -6.48 17.16
C ASP A 191 33.69 -6.58 18.06
N GLU A 192 32.51 -6.90 17.51
CA GLU A 192 31.26 -7.01 18.26
C GLU A 192 31.17 -8.36 18.99
N PRO A 193 31.00 -8.38 20.32
CA PRO A 193 30.88 -9.63 21.07
C PRO A 193 29.57 -10.37 20.77
N VAL A 194 29.60 -11.70 20.86
CA VAL A 194 28.39 -12.53 20.85
C VAL A 194 27.81 -12.57 22.25
N ASN A 195 26.76 -11.77 22.47
CA ASN A 195 26.06 -11.65 23.76
C ASN A 195 24.74 -12.45 23.77
N GLU A 196 24.69 -13.57 23.07
CA GLU A 196 23.52 -14.45 23.00
C GLU A 196 23.26 -15.11 24.36
N THR A 197 22.03 -15.01 24.88
CA THR A 197 21.69 -15.48 26.24
C THR A 197 21.22 -16.93 26.27
N VAL A 198 20.90 -17.51 25.10
CA VAL A 198 20.45 -18.89 24.97
C VAL A 198 21.52 -19.70 24.25
N ASP A 199 22.19 -20.60 24.99
CA ASP A 199 23.31 -21.42 24.50
C ASP A 199 23.00 -22.17 23.19
N ALA A 200 21.76 -22.62 23.01
CA ALA A 200 21.34 -23.35 21.82
C ALA A 200 21.47 -22.54 20.51
N TYR A 201 21.44 -21.20 20.59
CA TYR A 201 21.56 -20.32 19.43
C TYR A 201 22.95 -19.76 19.21
N VAL A 202 23.87 -19.90 20.16
CA VAL A 202 25.24 -19.36 20.06
C VAL A 202 25.94 -19.79 18.76
N PRO A 203 25.93 -21.08 18.34
CA PRO A 203 26.58 -21.48 17.10
C PRO A 203 25.99 -20.82 15.84
N MET A 204 24.67 -20.59 15.83
CA MET A 204 24.00 -19.89 14.72
C MET A 204 24.43 -18.44 14.67
N VAL A 205 24.46 -17.75 15.81
CA VAL A 205 24.85 -16.34 15.90
C VAL A 205 26.33 -16.14 15.55
N GLU A 206 27.22 -17.04 15.99
CA GLU A 206 28.63 -17.04 15.59
C GLU A 206 28.80 -17.24 14.08
N GLY A 207 28.04 -18.15 13.48
CA GLY A 207 28.02 -18.36 12.03
C GLY A 207 27.57 -17.12 11.26
N VAL A 208 26.51 -16.45 11.74
CA VAL A 208 26.03 -15.17 11.17
C VAL A 208 27.13 -14.10 11.27
N LYS A 209 27.73 -13.91 12.45
CA LYS A 209 28.85 -12.97 12.64
C LYS A 209 29.99 -13.28 11.66
N ALA A 210 30.41 -14.53 11.56
CA ALA A 210 31.50 -14.95 10.68
C ALA A 210 31.19 -14.65 9.20
N ALA A 211 29.95 -14.87 8.77
CA ALA A 211 29.53 -14.55 7.40
C ALA A 211 29.64 -13.05 7.10
N PHE A 212 29.18 -12.17 8.00
CA PHE A 212 29.29 -10.72 7.80
C PHE A 212 30.73 -10.24 7.79
N VAL A 213 31.59 -10.79 8.66
CA VAL A 213 33.02 -10.49 8.69
C VAL A 213 33.69 -10.93 7.39
N ASP A 214 33.41 -12.14 6.89
CA ASP A 214 33.99 -12.62 5.63
C ASP A 214 33.55 -11.79 4.42
N HIS A 215 32.31 -11.30 4.42
CA HIS A 215 31.76 -10.49 3.33
C HIS A 215 32.16 -9.02 3.38
N ASP A 216 32.77 -8.53 4.47
CA ASP A 216 33.20 -7.13 4.56
C ASP A 216 34.23 -6.80 3.46
N GLY A 217 34.01 -5.69 2.76
CA GLY A 217 34.77 -5.30 1.57
C GLY A 217 34.52 -6.13 0.30
N LYS A 218 33.82 -7.28 0.39
CA LYS A 218 33.53 -8.17 -0.75
C LYS A 218 32.10 -8.04 -1.28
N GLN A 219 31.27 -7.19 -0.68
CA GLN A 219 29.91 -6.96 -1.14
C GLN A 219 29.91 -6.49 -2.61
N ALA A 220 28.96 -6.98 -3.40
CA ALA A 220 28.88 -6.70 -4.83
C ALA A 220 28.29 -5.32 -5.15
N GLY A 221 27.41 -4.81 -4.29
CA GLY A 221 26.75 -3.53 -4.50
C GLY A 221 27.73 -2.36 -4.43
N ASP A 222 27.67 -1.49 -5.44
CA ASP A 222 28.43 -0.24 -5.50
C ASP A 222 27.56 0.92 -4.96
N PRO A 223 27.93 1.55 -3.83
CA PRO A 223 27.09 2.56 -3.20
C PRO A 223 26.89 3.80 -4.09
N GLU A 224 27.87 4.18 -4.93
CA GLU A 224 27.71 5.31 -5.84
C GLU A 224 26.62 5.02 -6.87
N ARG A 225 26.67 3.85 -7.49
CA ARG A 225 25.64 3.42 -8.45
C ARG A 225 24.27 3.27 -7.79
N GLY A 226 24.23 2.79 -6.55
CA GLY A 226 23.00 2.70 -5.77
C GLY A 226 22.35 4.06 -5.55
N VAL A 227 23.12 5.06 -5.09
CA VAL A 227 22.62 6.43 -4.91
C VAL A 227 22.20 7.06 -6.24
N GLN A 228 22.93 6.84 -7.33
CA GLN A 228 22.51 7.33 -8.66
C GLN A 228 21.19 6.72 -9.14
N ALA A 229 20.94 5.44 -8.84
CA ALA A 229 19.66 4.80 -9.12
C ALA A 229 18.51 5.44 -8.31
N VAL A 230 18.75 5.78 -7.04
CA VAL A 230 17.77 6.49 -6.19
C VAL A 230 17.47 7.88 -6.73
N ILE A 231 18.49 8.66 -7.09
CA ILE A 231 18.31 10.00 -7.69
C ILE A 231 17.55 9.90 -9.02
N SER A 232 17.83 8.87 -9.82
CA SER A 232 17.11 8.62 -11.07
C SER A 232 15.64 8.24 -10.81
N ALA A 233 15.37 7.43 -9.80
CA ALA A 233 14.01 7.09 -9.39
C ALA A 233 13.21 8.32 -8.92
N MET A 234 13.83 9.21 -8.12
CA MET A 234 13.22 10.48 -7.70
C MET A 234 12.88 11.40 -8.87
N ASN A 235 13.64 11.33 -9.96
CA ASN A 235 13.46 12.18 -11.15
C ASN A 235 12.66 11.48 -12.27
N ALA A 236 12.18 10.26 -12.06
CA ALA A 236 11.35 9.58 -13.04
C ALA A 236 10.01 10.31 -13.23
N PRO A 237 9.37 10.25 -14.42
CA PRO A 237 8.07 10.89 -14.65
C PRO A 237 6.98 10.41 -13.67
N VAL A 238 7.04 9.13 -13.32
CA VAL A 238 6.25 8.52 -12.25
C VAL A 238 7.23 7.87 -11.28
N PRO A 239 7.64 8.58 -10.21
CA PRO A 239 8.58 8.02 -9.25
C PRO A 239 8.01 6.77 -8.59
N PRO A 240 8.81 5.70 -8.43
CA PRO A 240 8.34 4.52 -7.72
C PRO A 240 8.19 4.82 -6.22
N HIS A 241 7.37 4.03 -5.55
CA HIS A 241 7.23 4.10 -4.08
C HIS A 241 8.40 3.45 -3.34
N ARG A 242 9.02 2.46 -3.98
CA ARG A 242 10.10 1.62 -3.44
C ARG A 242 11.13 1.34 -4.52
N ILE A 243 12.39 1.18 -4.14
CA ILE A 243 13.43 0.72 -5.05
C ILE A 243 14.37 -0.27 -4.36
N VAL A 244 14.36 -1.52 -4.84
CA VAL A 244 15.32 -2.55 -4.45
C VAL A 244 16.63 -2.32 -5.19
N LEU A 245 17.74 -2.27 -4.44
CA LEU A 245 19.06 -2.05 -5.02
C LEU A 245 19.91 -3.33 -4.92
N GLY A 246 20.54 -3.69 -6.05
CA GLY A 246 21.48 -4.81 -6.16
C GLY A 246 20.80 -6.11 -6.62
N ASN A 247 21.47 -6.83 -7.52
CA ASN A 247 20.91 -7.98 -8.23
C ASN A 247 20.38 -9.07 -7.29
N SER A 248 21.19 -9.54 -6.33
CA SER A 248 20.75 -10.61 -5.42
C SER A 248 19.57 -10.20 -4.55
N GLY A 249 19.52 -8.92 -4.14
CA GLY A 249 18.40 -8.38 -3.38
C GLY A 249 17.13 -8.35 -4.21
N TYR A 250 17.24 -7.88 -5.45
CA TYR A 250 16.15 -7.85 -6.42
C TYR A 250 15.59 -9.26 -6.66
N ASP A 251 16.46 -10.23 -6.97
CA ASP A 251 16.03 -11.61 -7.26
C ASP A 251 15.31 -12.25 -6.06
N VAL A 252 15.80 -12.01 -4.84
CA VAL A 252 15.17 -12.50 -3.60
C VAL A 252 13.78 -11.88 -3.39
N VAL A 253 13.65 -10.57 -3.59
CA VAL A 253 12.37 -9.86 -3.39
C VAL A 253 11.33 -10.28 -4.44
N VAL A 254 11.74 -10.43 -5.69
CA VAL A 254 10.86 -10.92 -6.76
C VAL A 254 10.34 -12.32 -6.42
N ALA A 255 11.24 -13.25 -6.11
CA ALA A 255 10.85 -14.62 -5.76
C ALA A 255 9.93 -14.68 -4.53
N MET A 256 10.18 -13.84 -3.52
CA MET A 256 9.32 -13.73 -2.35
C MET A 256 7.90 -13.28 -2.72
N HIS A 257 7.75 -12.26 -3.56
CA HIS A 257 6.43 -11.79 -3.97
C HIS A 257 5.68 -12.79 -4.83
N GLU A 258 6.38 -13.49 -5.74
CA GLU A 258 5.80 -14.57 -6.54
C GLU A 258 5.26 -15.68 -5.64
N THR A 259 6.06 -16.14 -4.67
CA THR A 259 5.65 -17.18 -3.71
C THR A 259 4.47 -16.70 -2.85
N ALA A 260 4.51 -15.46 -2.35
CA ALA A 260 3.42 -14.90 -1.55
C ALA A 260 2.10 -14.83 -2.33
N LEU A 261 2.15 -14.49 -3.62
CA LEU A 261 0.97 -14.46 -4.48
C LEU A 261 0.42 -15.86 -4.75
N GLU A 262 1.29 -16.84 -4.97
CA GLU A 262 0.90 -18.25 -5.11
C GLU A 262 0.20 -18.77 -3.84
N GLU A 263 0.75 -18.47 -2.66
CA GLU A 263 0.13 -18.85 -1.38
C GLU A 263 -1.22 -18.17 -1.16
N LEU A 264 -1.36 -16.89 -1.52
CA LEU A 264 -2.64 -16.17 -1.43
C LEU A 264 -3.71 -16.81 -2.32
N HIS A 265 -3.38 -17.12 -3.58
CA HIS A 265 -4.31 -17.78 -4.50
C HIS A 265 -4.69 -19.18 -4.02
N ALA A 266 -3.72 -19.96 -3.51
CA ALA A 266 -3.99 -21.30 -2.98
C ALA A 266 -4.97 -21.28 -1.79
N ASN A 267 -5.02 -20.17 -1.03
CA ASN A 267 -5.87 -20.00 0.14
C ASN A 267 -7.10 -19.11 -0.10
N GLU A 268 -7.40 -18.71 -1.35
CA GLU A 268 -8.46 -17.73 -1.66
C GLU A 268 -9.81 -18.11 -1.06
N LYS A 269 -10.22 -19.39 -1.19
CA LYS A 269 -11.50 -19.86 -0.65
C LYS A 269 -11.57 -19.73 0.87
N LEU A 270 -10.49 -20.04 1.58
CA LEU A 270 -10.43 -19.92 3.04
C LEU A 270 -10.52 -18.45 3.45
N SER A 271 -9.73 -17.59 2.80
CA SER A 271 -9.69 -16.16 3.09
C SER A 271 -11.03 -15.47 2.81
N ARG A 272 -11.63 -15.69 1.63
CA ARG A 272 -12.92 -15.08 1.26
C ARG A 272 -14.11 -15.70 1.99
N GLY A 273 -14.00 -16.96 2.40
CA GLY A 273 -15.03 -17.66 3.16
C GLY A 273 -15.17 -17.16 4.61
N ALA A 274 -14.27 -16.28 5.07
CA ALA A 274 -14.36 -15.64 6.38
C ALA A 274 -15.37 -14.47 6.44
N ASP A 275 -15.81 -13.97 5.28
CA ASP A 275 -16.90 -12.99 5.22
C ASP A 275 -18.21 -13.64 5.67
N PHE A 276 -19.17 -12.82 6.11
CA PHE A 276 -20.54 -13.31 6.23
C PHE A 276 -20.93 -13.97 4.91
N ALA A 277 -21.45 -15.20 4.97
CA ALA A 277 -22.13 -15.80 3.84
C ALA A 277 -23.07 -14.72 3.31
N LYS A 278 -22.96 -14.38 2.01
CA LYS A 278 -23.89 -13.45 1.36
C LYS A 278 -25.27 -13.88 1.85
N HIS A 279 -25.95 -13.00 2.59
CA HIS A 279 -27.25 -13.33 3.11
C HIS A 279 -28.07 -13.70 1.88
N ASP A 280 -28.45 -14.98 1.80
CA ASP A 280 -29.30 -15.42 0.71
C ASP A 280 -30.62 -14.70 0.96
N ARG A 281 -30.80 -13.54 0.33
CA ARG A 281 -32.04 -12.75 0.41
C ARG A 281 -33.23 -13.53 -0.17
N ARG A 282 -33.01 -14.77 -0.63
CA ARG A 282 -34.02 -15.82 -0.85
C ARG A 282 -34.69 -16.33 0.41
N ALA A 283 -34.39 -15.82 1.61
CA ALA A 283 -35.23 -15.99 2.78
C ALA A 283 -36.58 -15.25 2.61
N GLU A 284 -37.42 -15.84 1.75
CA GLU A 284 -38.87 -15.95 1.78
C GLU A 284 -39.62 -14.78 2.46
N MET A 285 -39.98 -13.78 1.67
CA MET A 285 -41.26 -13.11 1.92
C MET A 285 -42.36 -14.03 1.38
N ASP A 286 -43.33 -14.36 2.23
CA ASP A 286 -44.45 -15.26 1.94
C ASP A 286 -45.22 -14.77 0.69
N THR A 287 -45.04 -15.46 -0.44
CA THR A 287 -45.71 -15.15 -1.71
C THR A 287 -47.18 -15.59 -1.73
N SER A 288 -47.68 -16.26 -0.68
CA SER A 288 -49.08 -16.71 -0.62
C SER A 288 -50.11 -15.57 -0.62
N ALA A 289 -49.66 -14.32 -0.46
CA ALA A 289 -50.50 -13.12 -0.52
C ALA A 289 -50.45 -12.34 -1.87
N LEU A 290 -49.68 -12.79 -2.87
CA LEU A 290 -49.60 -12.10 -4.17
C LEU A 290 -50.81 -12.42 -5.07
N PRO A 291 -51.30 -11.45 -5.88
CA PRO A 291 -52.19 -11.76 -6.99
C PRO A 291 -51.56 -12.78 -7.95
N LYS A 292 -52.34 -13.74 -8.46
CA LYS A 292 -51.81 -14.84 -9.27
C LYS A 292 -51.09 -14.37 -10.53
N ALA A 293 -51.55 -13.26 -11.12
CA ALA A 293 -50.91 -12.62 -12.25
C ALA A 293 -49.45 -12.19 -11.95
N VAL A 294 -49.20 -11.64 -10.75
CA VAL A 294 -47.86 -11.19 -10.31
C VAL A 294 -46.95 -12.37 -10.01
N GLU A 295 -47.49 -13.41 -9.37
CA GLU A 295 -46.76 -14.66 -9.11
C GLU A 295 -46.30 -15.31 -10.44
N ASN A 296 -47.23 -15.42 -11.41
CA ASN A 296 -46.94 -15.98 -12.72
C ASN A 296 -45.94 -15.10 -13.49
N PHE A 297 -46.04 -13.77 -13.40
CA PHE A 297 -45.09 -12.83 -14.00
C PHE A 297 -43.67 -13.05 -13.48
N ILE A 298 -43.50 -13.13 -12.16
CA ILE A 298 -42.18 -13.35 -11.53
C ILE A 298 -41.64 -14.73 -11.93
N ALA A 299 -42.47 -15.77 -11.83
CA ALA A 299 -42.07 -17.13 -12.16
C ALA A 299 -41.65 -17.28 -13.63
N ALA A 300 -42.42 -16.72 -14.56
CA ALA A 300 -42.11 -16.79 -15.99
C ALA A 300 -40.89 -15.95 -16.37
N THR A 301 -40.70 -14.77 -15.74
CA THR A 301 -39.49 -13.96 -15.93
C THR A 301 -38.25 -14.70 -15.47
N ASN A 302 -38.28 -15.29 -14.27
CA ASN A 302 -37.14 -16.01 -13.69
C ASN A 302 -36.86 -17.35 -14.38
N ALA A 303 -37.86 -17.93 -15.06
CA ALA A 303 -37.68 -19.09 -15.93
C ALA A 303 -37.19 -18.71 -17.33
N HIS A 304 -37.14 -17.41 -17.65
CA HIS A 304 -36.86 -16.86 -18.97
C HIS A 304 -37.76 -17.46 -20.06
N ASP A 305 -39.03 -17.70 -19.73
CA ASP A 305 -40.01 -18.29 -20.64
C ASP A 305 -40.88 -17.17 -21.24
N LEU A 306 -40.52 -16.79 -22.48
CA LEU A 306 -41.25 -15.78 -23.25
C LEU A 306 -42.74 -16.09 -23.36
N ASN A 307 -43.10 -17.35 -23.61
CA ASN A 307 -44.48 -17.72 -23.89
C ASN A 307 -45.31 -17.71 -22.60
N ALA A 308 -44.75 -18.23 -21.50
CA ALA A 308 -45.39 -18.17 -20.20
C ALA A 308 -45.57 -16.71 -19.75
N LEU A 309 -44.57 -15.85 -19.97
CA LEU A 309 -44.62 -14.46 -19.57
C LEU A 309 -45.60 -13.64 -20.41
N ALA A 310 -45.63 -13.83 -21.73
CA ALA A 310 -46.60 -13.19 -22.62
C ALA A 310 -48.05 -13.57 -22.26
N ALA A 311 -48.29 -14.83 -21.84
CA ALA A 311 -49.61 -15.31 -21.46
C ALA A 311 -50.17 -14.69 -20.16
N VAL A 312 -49.32 -14.02 -19.37
CA VAL A 312 -49.75 -13.28 -18.17
C VAL A 312 -50.55 -12.02 -18.54
N PHE A 313 -50.30 -11.44 -19.72
CA PHE A 313 -50.97 -10.24 -20.18
C PHE A 313 -52.31 -10.56 -20.84
N GLY A 314 -53.35 -9.80 -20.47
CA GLY A 314 -54.70 -9.96 -21.02
C GLY A 314 -54.88 -9.32 -22.39
N ASP A 315 -56.01 -9.62 -23.02
CA ASP A 315 -56.38 -8.99 -24.30
C ASP A 315 -56.47 -7.47 -24.16
N GLY A 316 -55.73 -6.75 -25.00
CA GLY A 316 -55.68 -5.29 -24.99
C GLY A 316 -54.79 -4.71 -23.88
N ALA A 317 -53.93 -5.52 -23.26
CA ALA A 317 -53.00 -5.01 -22.26
C ALA A 317 -52.00 -3.99 -22.80
N THR A 318 -51.47 -3.16 -21.91
CA THR A 318 -50.43 -2.16 -22.21
C THR A 318 -49.22 -2.28 -21.28
N VAL A 319 -48.03 -1.96 -21.80
CA VAL A 319 -46.80 -1.79 -21.01
C VAL A 319 -46.28 -0.37 -21.25
N LEU A 320 -46.03 0.37 -20.17
CA LEU A 320 -45.40 1.68 -20.19
C LEU A 320 -43.99 1.56 -19.61
N ASP A 321 -42.99 1.76 -20.46
CA ASP A 321 -41.57 1.70 -20.10
C ASP A 321 -40.84 2.92 -20.67
N ASP A 322 -40.15 3.67 -19.81
CA ASP A 322 -39.46 4.94 -20.11
C ASP A 322 -40.23 5.89 -21.06
N GLY A 323 -41.52 6.07 -20.76
CA GLY A 323 -42.42 6.96 -21.53
C GLY A 323 -42.90 6.39 -22.88
N THR A 324 -42.51 5.16 -23.24
CA THR A 324 -42.98 4.44 -24.43
C THR A 324 -44.08 3.45 -24.06
N THR A 325 -45.19 3.44 -24.81
CA THR A 325 -46.30 2.49 -24.61
C THR A 325 -46.27 1.39 -25.66
N TYR A 326 -46.26 0.14 -25.19
CA TYR A 326 -46.38 -1.07 -26.00
C TYR A 326 -47.79 -1.65 -25.79
N ALA A 327 -48.55 -1.84 -26.85
CA ALA A 327 -49.95 -2.25 -26.76
C ALA A 327 -50.25 -3.50 -27.60
N GLY A 328 -50.95 -4.46 -26.98
CA GLY A 328 -51.32 -5.73 -27.62
C GLY A 328 -50.18 -6.76 -27.66
N GLU A 329 -50.54 -8.00 -27.99
CA GLU A 329 -49.66 -9.16 -27.79
C GLU A 329 -48.32 -9.06 -28.53
N ALA A 330 -48.33 -8.54 -29.76
CA ALA A 330 -47.11 -8.47 -30.58
C ALA A 330 -46.06 -7.52 -30.00
N GLU A 331 -46.46 -6.30 -29.63
CA GLU A 331 -45.55 -5.28 -29.09
C GLU A 331 -45.08 -5.66 -27.67
N ILE A 332 -45.96 -6.23 -26.84
CA ILE A 332 -45.60 -6.70 -25.51
C ILE A 332 -44.61 -7.88 -25.59
N ARG A 333 -44.79 -8.81 -26.53
CA ARG A 333 -43.82 -9.91 -26.75
C ARG A 333 -42.45 -9.38 -27.17
N GLU A 334 -42.41 -8.39 -28.07
CA GLU A 334 -41.16 -7.75 -28.48
C GLU A 334 -40.47 -7.07 -27.30
N TRP A 335 -41.24 -6.33 -26.49
CA TRP A 335 -40.74 -5.70 -25.27
C TRP A 335 -40.19 -6.73 -24.27
N ILE A 336 -40.94 -7.79 -23.95
CA ILE A 336 -40.51 -8.87 -23.05
C ILE A 336 -39.19 -9.48 -23.53
N GLN A 337 -39.09 -9.78 -24.83
CA GLN A 337 -37.91 -10.39 -25.42
C GLN A 337 -36.67 -9.50 -25.31
N GLY A 338 -36.85 -8.17 -25.40
CA GLY A 338 -35.77 -7.20 -25.29
C GLY A 338 -35.31 -6.90 -23.86
N HIS A 339 -36.21 -7.06 -22.86
CA HIS A 339 -35.97 -6.54 -21.50
C HIS A 339 -35.95 -7.61 -20.41
N LEU A 340 -36.75 -8.67 -20.52
CA LEU A 340 -36.96 -9.65 -19.44
C LEU A 340 -36.43 -11.06 -19.74
N ILE A 341 -36.31 -11.42 -21.02
CA ILE A 341 -35.77 -12.75 -21.42
C ILE A 341 -34.25 -12.67 -21.54
N ASN A 342 -33.58 -12.58 -20.38
CA ASN A 342 -32.13 -12.59 -20.26
C ASN A 342 -31.73 -13.39 -19.00
N PRO A 343 -30.82 -14.38 -19.08
CA PRO A 343 -30.33 -15.15 -17.92
C PRO A 343 -29.80 -14.32 -16.75
N GLU A 344 -29.38 -13.08 -17.01
CA GLU A 344 -28.91 -12.15 -15.98
C GLU A 344 -30.08 -11.45 -15.27
N VAL A 345 -31.26 -11.37 -15.89
CA VAL A 345 -32.45 -10.73 -15.32
C VAL A 345 -33.21 -11.73 -14.45
N VAL A 346 -32.98 -11.66 -13.14
CA VAL A 346 -33.74 -12.41 -12.14
C VAL A 346 -34.48 -11.43 -11.22
N LEU A 347 -35.81 -11.51 -11.21
CA LEU A 347 -36.66 -10.72 -10.33
C LEU A 347 -36.69 -11.34 -8.94
N THR A 348 -36.12 -10.62 -7.97
CA THR A 348 -36.25 -10.94 -6.55
C THR A 348 -37.23 -9.97 -5.90
N LEU A 349 -38.38 -10.51 -5.46
CA LEU A 349 -39.41 -9.74 -4.75
C LEU A 349 -38.83 -9.07 -3.50
N THR A 350 -38.89 -7.75 -3.45
CA THR A 350 -38.44 -6.95 -2.29
C THR A 350 -39.63 -6.45 -1.47
N SER A 351 -40.72 -6.03 -2.13
CA SER A 351 -41.99 -5.69 -1.48
C SER A 351 -43.15 -5.73 -2.47
N PHE A 352 -44.38 -5.97 -1.99
CA PHE A 352 -45.60 -5.79 -2.77
C PHE A 352 -46.65 -5.06 -1.92
N ALA A 353 -47.14 -3.91 -2.39
CA ALA A 353 -48.16 -3.13 -1.69
C ALA A 353 -49.18 -2.55 -2.68
N GLY A 354 -50.47 -2.89 -2.49
CA GLY A 354 -51.53 -2.50 -3.42
C GLY A 354 -51.37 -3.19 -4.76
N ASP A 355 -50.91 -2.43 -5.75
CA ASP A 355 -50.62 -2.83 -7.13
C ASP A 355 -49.12 -2.73 -7.48
N ARG A 356 -48.30 -2.26 -6.55
CA ARG A 356 -46.87 -1.98 -6.77
C ARG A 356 -46.00 -3.11 -6.25
N LEU A 357 -45.30 -3.75 -7.18
CA LEU A 357 -44.20 -4.67 -6.93
C LEU A 357 -42.89 -3.88 -6.98
N VAL A 358 -42.07 -3.99 -5.95
CA VAL A 358 -40.66 -3.58 -6.01
C VAL A 358 -39.83 -4.86 -6.07
N ALA A 359 -39.05 -5.00 -7.13
CA ALA A 359 -38.15 -6.13 -7.34
C ALA A 359 -36.74 -5.63 -7.63
N SER A 360 -35.75 -6.30 -7.04
CA SER A 360 -34.36 -6.08 -7.40
C SER A 360 -33.98 -7.05 -8.52
N GLY A 361 -33.45 -6.53 -9.62
CA GLY A 361 -32.80 -7.33 -10.64
C GLY A 361 -31.31 -7.50 -10.30
N ASP A 362 -30.82 -8.74 -10.21
CA ASP A 362 -29.40 -9.02 -9.93
C ASP A 362 -28.55 -9.11 -11.22
N GLY A 363 -29.03 -8.57 -12.35
CA GLY A 363 -28.35 -8.57 -13.66
C GLY A 363 -27.81 -7.21 -14.10
N GLU A 364 -26.84 -7.22 -15.02
CA GLU A 364 -26.36 -5.99 -15.68
C GLU A 364 -27.43 -5.50 -16.67
N PHE A 365 -28.37 -4.69 -16.17
CA PHE A 365 -29.11 -3.80 -17.07
C PHE A 365 -28.14 -2.77 -17.66
N PRO A 366 -28.33 -2.34 -18.93
CA PRO A 366 -27.56 -1.23 -19.49
C PRO A 366 -27.78 0.03 -18.63
N GLY A 367 -26.84 0.35 -17.73
CA GLY A 367 -26.97 1.42 -16.73
C GLY A 367 -26.60 1.06 -15.29
N GLY A 368 -26.35 -0.22 -14.97
CA GLY A 368 -25.95 -0.66 -13.63
C GLY A 368 -27.11 -1.18 -12.77
N PRO A 369 -26.86 -1.63 -11.53
CA PRO A 369 -27.88 -2.26 -10.68
C PRO A 369 -28.93 -1.24 -10.24
N LEU A 370 -30.10 -1.28 -10.88
CA LEU A 370 -31.25 -0.45 -10.56
C LEU A 370 -32.30 -1.30 -9.85
N SER A 371 -32.93 -0.73 -8.82
CA SER A 371 -34.17 -1.29 -8.28
C SER A 371 -35.29 -0.88 -9.23
N PHE A 372 -36.05 -1.84 -9.75
CA PHE A 372 -37.20 -1.55 -10.60
C PHE A 372 -38.48 -1.72 -9.79
N ALA A 373 -39.43 -0.81 -9.97
CA ALA A 373 -40.77 -1.00 -9.49
C ALA A 373 -41.71 -1.23 -10.66
N PHE A 374 -42.41 -2.36 -10.62
CA PHE A 374 -43.48 -2.70 -11.55
C PHE A 374 -44.82 -2.35 -10.89
N VAL A 375 -45.62 -1.52 -11.55
CA VAL A 375 -46.98 -1.19 -11.10
C VAL A 375 -47.96 -1.92 -12.01
N PHE A 376 -48.80 -2.79 -11.44
CA PHE A 376 -49.68 -3.69 -12.18
C PHE A 376 -51.15 -3.27 -12.11
N GLY A 377 -51.75 -2.97 -13.27
CA GLY A 377 -53.19 -3.10 -13.46
C GLY A 377 -53.54 -4.59 -13.58
N ILE A 378 -54.40 -5.11 -12.69
CA ILE A 378 -54.77 -6.53 -12.66
C ILE A 378 -56.29 -6.67 -12.72
N LYS A 379 -56.76 -7.57 -13.59
CA LYS A 379 -58.18 -7.97 -13.66
C LYS A 379 -58.28 -9.49 -13.68
N GLY A 380 -58.77 -10.07 -12.58
CA GLY A 380 -58.72 -11.53 -12.41
C GLY A 380 -57.28 -12.01 -12.31
N ASP A 381 -56.90 -12.96 -13.15
CA ASP A 381 -55.55 -13.56 -13.19
C ASP A 381 -54.64 -13.00 -14.29
N GLN A 382 -55.04 -11.88 -14.92
CA GLN A 382 -54.28 -11.25 -16.01
C GLN A 382 -53.85 -9.82 -15.68
N VAL A 383 -52.69 -9.44 -16.23
CA VAL A 383 -52.20 -8.06 -16.23
C VAL A 383 -52.87 -7.30 -17.37
N THR A 384 -53.54 -6.20 -17.05
CA THR A 384 -54.14 -5.28 -18.02
C THR A 384 -53.17 -4.15 -18.36
N ASP A 385 -52.38 -3.69 -17.39
CA ASP A 385 -51.46 -2.57 -17.58
C ASP A 385 -50.23 -2.81 -16.73
N LEU A 386 -49.04 -2.53 -17.25
CA LEU A 386 -47.78 -2.61 -16.52
C LEU A 386 -47.02 -1.30 -16.70
N ALA A 387 -46.64 -0.64 -15.62
CA ALA A 387 -45.74 0.52 -15.68
C ALA A 387 -44.44 0.21 -14.95
N ILE A 388 -43.33 0.71 -15.51
CA ILE A 388 -41.98 0.48 -14.97
C ILE A 388 -41.43 1.81 -14.48
N ASP A 389 -41.23 1.89 -13.17
CA ASP A 389 -40.54 3.00 -12.53
C ASP A 389 -39.10 2.59 -12.20
N HIS A 390 -38.12 3.35 -12.70
CA HIS A 390 -36.75 3.26 -12.22
C HIS A 390 -36.67 3.93 -10.84
N VAL A 391 -36.29 3.18 -9.80
CA VAL A 391 -36.22 3.64 -8.40
C VAL A 391 -34.79 4.02 -8.01
#